data_AF-A0A4V0I6N3-F1
#
_entry.id   AF-A0A4V0I6N3-F1
#
_cell.length_a   1.000
_cell.length_b   1.000
_cell.length_c   1.000
_cell.angle_alpha   90.00
_cell.angle_beta   90.00
_cell.angle_gamma   90.00
#
_symmetry.space_group_name_H-M   'P 1'
#
loop_
_entity.id
_entity.type
_entity.pdbx_description
1 polymer ?
#
loop_
_entity_poly.entity_id
_entity_poly.type
_entity_poly.pdbx_seq_one_letter_code
_entity_poly.pdbx_strand_id
1 'polypeptide(L)'
;MTRARVPLPDADGVALYRAVIADPADDTPRLVYADWLEEHDRGEEAEFIRLGCRLDAAAPDHPEFVEWRVRHAQLALWLAAHAPGPELKFKAGLQVSGGAEWWRFTRRGFPSFLEFDGNRHAGLKPVRDLAASLERALGEVPVRWLAVRHLTNDQLRELLRQPVLARLDRLTVQLYSVGAPNDEAAQLLADCKHLTNLRGLVAAFPFGDAGAAALAGSEHLARLEYLNARCDGLTPAGARSLGSGAWRSALRVIRAEGLLLGAFEALCGAGPFPGLHTLDMTDCVVRLPEWEAFARSAAFPSLSCLKLERINLSGGLAERLLGAPWFRPAHLSLNGCALMSHGARALAAAPWLGGLRSLCVRVNVLGPADVALLARSPGLTGLKHLDLSNNELGAAGLKALAKNPALRGLIELDLAGYSLHTSDRVTPQHFEEFLTRLDLPHLRALSLSGRPIGPTAARALAADKFASLTRLDLGACRVTDPAVRALLESPALHNLVELRLNSNSLKTGPEPLVSRRVLPRLGSCSLENNRIPPELAKRLKRRPGVVV
;
A
#
# COMPACT_ATOMS: atom_id res chain seq x y z
N MET A 1 3.32 36.38 2.71
CA MET A 1 3.47 36.21 1.26
C MET A 1 4.55 35.16 1.04
N THR A 2 4.17 33.98 0.59
CA THR A 2 5.08 32.98 0.02
C THR A 2 4.21 32.17 -0.92
N ARG A 3 4.15 32.59 -2.19
CA ARG A 3 3.50 31.79 -3.23
C ARG A 3 4.31 30.51 -3.34
N ALA A 4 3.71 29.36 -3.05
CA ALA A 4 4.25 28.10 -3.51
C ALA A 4 4.23 28.14 -5.05
N ARG A 5 5.32 28.61 -5.66
CA ARG A 5 5.52 28.42 -7.09
C ARG A 5 6.01 26.99 -7.24
N VAL A 6 5.16 26.12 -7.77
CA VAL A 6 5.65 25.00 -8.57
C VAL A 6 6.66 25.62 -9.55
N PRO A 7 7.90 25.13 -9.66
CA PRO A 7 8.87 25.67 -10.61
C PRO A 7 8.43 25.26 -12.02
N LEU A 8 7.39 25.93 -12.52
CA LEU A 8 6.93 25.84 -13.90
C LEU A 8 7.68 26.95 -14.65
N PRO A 9 8.59 26.60 -15.57
CA PRO A 9 9.51 27.52 -16.22
C PRO A 9 8.81 28.54 -17.14
N ASP A 10 7.60 28.26 -17.61
CA ASP A 10 6.85 29.10 -18.54
C ASP A 10 5.35 29.18 -18.25
N ALA A 11 4.65 30.03 -19.02
CA ALA A 11 3.22 30.29 -18.86
C ALA A 11 2.33 29.10 -19.25
N ASP A 12 2.78 28.27 -20.18
CA ASP A 12 2.01 27.14 -20.73
C ASP A 12 1.92 26.01 -19.70
N GLY A 13 3.05 25.65 -19.07
CA GLY A 13 3.05 24.70 -17.96
C GLY A 13 2.15 25.14 -16.80
N VAL A 14 2.13 26.44 -16.48
CA VAL A 14 1.23 27.01 -15.45
C VAL A 14 -0.24 26.88 -15.87
N ALA A 15 -0.57 27.11 -17.13
CA ALA A 15 -1.93 26.98 -17.64
C ALA A 15 -2.41 25.52 -17.60
N LEU A 16 -1.57 24.58 -18.03
CA LEU A 16 -1.86 23.14 -18.00
C LEU A 16 -2.05 22.62 -16.57
N TYR A 17 -1.17 23.00 -15.64
CA TYR A 17 -1.33 22.63 -14.23
C TYR A 17 -2.62 23.23 -13.63
N ARG A 18 -3.00 24.45 -14.01
CA ARG A 18 -4.28 25.04 -13.59
C ARG A 18 -5.49 24.30 -14.16
N ALA A 19 -5.40 23.74 -15.37
CA ALA A 19 -6.45 22.90 -15.92
C ALA A 19 -6.64 21.62 -15.07
N VAL A 20 -5.54 21.01 -14.58
CA VAL A 20 -5.60 19.89 -13.63
C VAL A 20 -6.27 20.26 -12.31
N ILE A 21 -6.06 21.48 -11.81
CA ILE A 21 -6.75 21.97 -10.59
C ILE A 21 -8.24 22.21 -10.86
N ALA A 22 -8.56 22.77 -12.03
CA ALA A 22 -9.93 23.11 -12.42
C ALA A 22 -10.80 21.86 -12.58
N ASP A 23 -10.26 20.81 -13.20
CA ASP A 23 -10.92 19.50 -13.31
C ASP A 23 -10.07 18.38 -12.69
N PRO A 24 -10.15 18.21 -11.36
CA PRO A 24 -9.38 17.21 -10.63
C PRO A 24 -9.93 15.79 -10.81
N ALA A 25 -11.10 15.58 -11.42
CA ALA A 25 -11.66 14.25 -11.62
C ALA A 25 -11.31 13.69 -13.01
N ASP A 26 -11.07 14.56 -13.98
CA ASP A 26 -10.67 14.22 -15.34
C ASP A 26 -9.15 13.91 -15.42
N ASP A 27 -8.81 12.82 -16.09
CA ASP A 27 -7.43 12.45 -16.35
C ASP A 27 -6.89 13.14 -17.61
N THR A 28 -7.73 13.65 -18.53
CA THR A 28 -7.28 14.31 -19.75
C THR A 28 -6.36 15.51 -19.46
N PRO A 29 -6.69 16.49 -18.59
CA PRO A 29 -5.76 17.56 -18.26
C PRO A 29 -4.46 17.07 -17.63
N ARG A 30 -4.50 15.97 -16.87
CA ARG A 30 -3.30 15.36 -16.27
C ARG A 30 -2.39 14.76 -17.31
N LEU A 31 -2.95 14.08 -18.30
CA LEU A 31 -2.21 13.46 -19.39
C LEU A 31 -1.59 14.52 -20.30
N VAL A 32 -2.32 15.59 -20.63
CA VAL A 32 -1.76 16.72 -21.40
C VAL A 32 -0.63 17.41 -20.62
N TYR A 33 -0.80 17.60 -19.30
CA TYR A 33 0.28 18.13 -18.47
C TYR A 33 1.48 17.18 -18.39
N ALA A 34 1.26 15.86 -18.40
CA ALA A 34 2.33 14.87 -18.48
C ALA A 34 3.05 14.89 -19.82
N ASP A 35 2.34 15.08 -20.94
CA ASP A 35 2.96 15.24 -22.27
C ASP A 35 3.86 16.48 -22.30
N TRP A 36 3.38 17.60 -21.76
CA TRP A 36 4.20 18.81 -21.61
C TRP A 36 5.42 18.57 -20.71
N LEU A 37 5.29 17.85 -19.59
CA LEU A 37 6.45 17.50 -18.73
C LEU A 37 7.50 16.68 -19.49
N GLU A 38 7.07 15.74 -20.32
CA GLU A 38 7.96 14.90 -21.12
C GLU A 38 8.73 15.73 -22.16
N GLU A 39 8.08 16.69 -22.81
CA GLU A 39 8.71 17.63 -23.76
C GLU A 39 9.72 18.59 -23.09
N HIS A 40 9.68 18.73 -21.77
CA HIS A 40 10.51 19.66 -20.98
C HIS A 40 11.49 18.93 -20.05
N ASP A 41 12.01 17.77 -20.47
CA ASP A 41 13.02 16.97 -19.75
C ASP A 41 12.58 16.49 -18.34
N ARG A 42 11.27 16.35 -18.10
CA ARG A 42 10.68 15.86 -16.84
C ARG A 42 9.92 14.54 -17.04
N GLY A 43 10.51 13.65 -17.83
CA GLY A 43 9.91 12.36 -18.22
C GLY A 43 9.55 11.45 -17.04
N GLU A 44 10.32 11.43 -15.95
CA GLU A 44 10.00 10.64 -14.75
C GLU A 44 8.73 11.13 -14.05
N GLU A 45 8.50 12.45 -14.03
CA GLU A 45 7.27 13.03 -13.49
C GLU A 45 6.07 12.73 -14.40
N ALA A 46 6.26 12.83 -15.71
CA ALA A 46 5.25 12.49 -16.70
C ALA A 46 4.80 11.01 -16.56
N GLU A 47 5.76 10.09 -16.54
CA GLU A 47 5.51 8.66 -16.36
C GLU A 47 4.81 8.39 -15.02
N PHE A 48 5.23 9.07 -13.93
CA PHE A 48 4.63 8.94 -12.62
C PHE A 48 3.15 9.34 -12.62
N ILE A 49 2.79 10.47 -13.26
CA ILE A 49 1.40 10.92 -13.39
C ILE A 49 0.58 9.91 -14.19
N ARG A 50 1.08 9.44 -15.34
CA ARG A 50 0.38 8.47 -16.20
C ARG A 50 0.12 7.15 -15.47
N LEU A 51 1.12 6.61 -14.79
CA LEU A 51 0.96 5.40 -13.98
C LEU A 51 0.00 5.61 -12.81
N GLY A 52 0.04 6.78 -12.17
CA GLY A 52 -0.90 7.15 -11.12
C GLY A 52 -2.36 7.17 -11.60
N CYS A 53 -2.62 7.66 -12.81
CA CYS A 53 -3.95 7.64 -13.42
C CYS A 53 -4.41 6.21 -13.72
N ARG A 54 -3.54 5.39 -14.34
CA ARG A 54 -3.81 3.97 -14.62
C ARG A 54 -4.13 3.17 -13.36
N LEU A 55 -3.37 3.38 -12.28
CA LEU A 55 -3.59 2.69 -11.01
C LEU A 55 -4.89 3.08 -10.30
N ASP A 56 -5.35 4.32 -10.44
CA ASP A 56 -6.62 4.76 -9.84
C ASP A 56 -7.83 4.28 -10.67
N ALA A 57 -7.68 4.13 -11.98
CA ALA A 57 -8.74 3.67 -12.88
C ALA A 57 -8.88 2.14 -12.95
N ALA A 58 -7.79 1.40 -12.76
CA ALA A 58 -7.78 -0.05 -12.94
C ALA A 58 -8.19 -0.82 -11.67
N ALA A 59 -8.96 -1.89 -11.88
CA ALA A 59 -9.20 -2.88 -10.85
C ALA A 59 -7.93 -3.74 -10.61
N PRO A 60 -7.78 -4.36 -9.41
CA PRO A 60 -6.58 -5.13 -9.08
C PRO A 60 -6.29 -6.30 -10.03
N ASP A 61 -7.30 -6.90 -10.66
CA ASP A 61 -7.14 -8.00 -11.64
C ASP A 61 -6.55 -7.58 -12.99
N HIS A 62 -6.35 -6.27 -13.23
CA HIS A 62 -5.67 -5.83 -14.44
C HIS A 62 -4.28 -6.51 -14.57
N PRO A 63 -3.93 -7.11 -15.73
CA PRO A 63 -2.71 -7.91 -15.87
C PRO A 63 -1.42 -7.17 -15.50
N GLU A 64 -1.36 -5.87 -15.78
CA GLU A 64 -0.20 -5.01 -15.53
C GLU A 64 -0.26 -4.27 -14.19
N PHE A 65 -1.30 -4.48 -13.36
CA PHE A 65 -1.50 -3.74 -12.11
C PHE A 65 -0.27 -3.78 -11.18
N VAL A 66 0.33 -4.96 -11.02
CA VAL A 66 1.53 -5.14 -10.19
C VAL A 66 2.74 -4.42 -10.81
N GLU A 67 2.90 -4.46 -12.13
CA GLU A 67 4.01 -3.81 -12.84
C GLU A 67 3.93 -2.29 -12.69
N TRP A 68 2.75 -1.71 -12.91
CA TRP A 68 2.52 -0.28 -12.73
C TRP A 68 2.75 0.15 -11.29
N ARG A 69 2.25 -0.61 -10.31
CA ARG A 69 2.46 -0.32 -8.88
C ARG A 69 3.94 -0.27 -8.53
N VAL A 70 4.70 -1.26 -8.99
CA VAL A 70 6.13 -1.36 -8.73
C VAL A 70 6.89 -0.21 -9.37
N ARG A 71 6.60 0.10 -10.63
CA ARG A 71 7.25 1.22 -11.34
C ARG A 71 6.89 2.57 -10.73
N HIS A 72 5.62 2.79 -10.38
CA HIS A 72 5.17 4.00 -9.70
C HIS A 72 5.87 4.20 -8.35
N ALA A 73 6.04 3.14 -7.56
CA ALA A 73 6.78 3.19 -6.29
C ALA A 73 8.28 3.51 -6.49
N GLN A 74 8.91 3.00 -7.55
CA GLN A 74 10.29 3.35 -7.91
C GLN A 74 10.41 4.84 -8.25
N LEU A 75 9.52 5.34 -9.12
CA LEU A 75 9.50 6.75 -9.51
C LEU A 75 9.26 7.65 -8.30
N ALA A 76 8.37 7.29 -7.38
CA ALA A 76 8.16 8.04 -6.14
C ALA A 76 9.45 8.22 -5.32
N LEU A 77 10.23 7.15 -5.15
CA LEU A 77 11.52 7.21 -4.43
C LEU A 77 12.55 8.05 -5.19
N TRP A 78 12.61 7.91 -6.52
CA TRP A 78 13.51 8.69 -7.35
C TRP A 78 13.17 10.19 -7.30
N LEU A 79 11.90 10.54 -7.48
CA LEU A 79 11.39 11.91 -7.45
C LEU A 79 11.61 12.57 -6.09
N ALA A 80 11.38 11.85 -4.99
CA ALA A 80 11.65 12.35 -3.64
C ALA A 80 13.11 12.82 -3.46
N ALA A 81 14.07 12.13 -4.09
CA ALA A 81 15.49 12.49 -3.98
C ALA A 81 15.96 13.51 -5.02
N HIS A 82 15.44 13.48 -6.25
CA HIS A 82 16.01 14.23 -7.38
C HIS A 82 15.16 15.42 -7.83
N ALA A 83 13.87 15.37 -7.55
CA ALA A 83 12.90 16.43 -7.87
C ALA A 83 11.98 16.66 -6.67
N PRO A 84 12.51 17.08 -5.50
CA PRO A 84 11.68 17.31 -4.31
C PRO A 84 10.60 18.33 -4.67
N GLY A 85 9.33 17.92 -4.50
CA GLY A 85 8.19 18.72 -4.89
C GLY A 85 8.12 20.03 -4.09
N PRO A 86 7.26 20.98 -4.49
CA PRO A 86 7.13 22.24 -3.76
C PRO A 86 6.72 22.00 -2.31
N GLU A 87 7.27 22.78 -1.38
CA GLU A 87 6.78 22.81 -0.01
C GLU A 87 5.38 23.44 0.04
N LEU A 88 4.37 22.60 0.14
CA LEU A 88 2.96 23.02 0.23
C LEU A 88 2.61 23.32 1.69
N LYS A 89 2.59 24.61 2.05
CA LYS A 89 2.27 25.08 3.41
C LYS A 89 0.97 25.86 3.40
N PHE A 90 0.01 25.39 4.19
CA PHE A 90 -1.28 26.05 4.38
C PHE A 90 -1.42 26.60 5.80
N LYS A 91 -2.42 27.47 6.00
CA LYS A 91 -2.72 28.05 7.32
C LYS A 91 -3.62 27.11 8.13
N ALA A 92 -3.89 27.50 9.39
CA ALA A 92 -4.87 26.85 10.25
C ALA A 92 -4.61 25.34 10.45
N GLY A 93 -3.35 24.94 10.59
CA GLY A 93 -2.98 23.54 10.85
C GLY A 93 -3.17 22.57 9.70
N LEU A 94 -3.61 23.04 8.53
CA LEU A 94 -3.78 22.23 7.33
C LEU A 94 -2.42 21.90 6.69
N GLN A 95 -2.19 20.62 6.40
CA GLN A 95 -0.92 20.12 5.88
C GLN A 95 -1.14 19.13 4.75
N VAL A 96 -0.12 18.93 3.91
CA VAL A 96 -0.11 17.84 2.94
C VAL A 96 0.41 16.58 3.60
N SER A 97 -0.25 15.45 3.39
CA SER A 97 0.23 14.17 3.92
C SER A 97 1.64 13.84 3.42
N GLY A 98 2.50 13.38 4.33
CA GLY A 98 3.91 13.10 4.05
C GLY A 98 4.82 14.33 4.01
N GLY A 99 4.29 15.56 4.08
CA GLY A 99 5.09 16.78 4.10
C GLY A 99 6.00 16.87 2.87
N ALA A 100 7.32 16.93 3.09
CA ALA A 100 8.31 16.96 2.01
C ALA A 100 8.40 15.63 1.21
N GLU A 101 7.97 14.51 1.81
CA GLU A 101 7.99 13.16 1.22
C GLU A 101 6.67 12.82 0.50
N TRP A 102 5.87 13.82 0.14
CA TRP A 102 4.52 13.61 -0.40
C TRP A 102 4.51 12.79 -1.70
N TRP A 103 5.62 12.71 -2.45
CA TRP A 103 5.78 11.83 -3.61
C TRP A 103 5.49 10.35 -3.31
N ARG A 104 5.64 9.95 -2.04
CA ARG A 104 5.34 8.59 -1.56
C ARG A 104 3.86 8.39 -1.22
N PHE A 105 3.10 9.48 -1.14
CA PHE A 105 1.71 9.54 -0.72
C PHE A 105 0.89 10.28 -1.77
N THR A 106 0.80 9.72 -2.97
CA THR A 106 0.13 10.36 -4.10
C THR A 106 -1.13 9.64 -4.54
N ARG A 107 -1.99 10.38 -5.24
CA ARG A 107 -3.09 9.85 -6.05
C ARG A 107 -3.04 10.55 -7.40
N ARG A 108 -3.03 9.77 -8.48
CA ARG A 108 -2.94 10.29 -9.87
C ARG A 108 -1.79 11.29 -10.07
N GLY A 109 -0.62 11.00 -9.47
CA GLY A 109 0.60 11.80 -9.62
C GLY A 109 0.74 13.04 -8.72
N PHE A 110 -0.28 13.37 -7.91
CA PHE A 110 -0.28 14.54 -7.02
C PHE A 110 -0.47 14.13 -5.56
N PRO A 111 -0.25 15.00 -4.56
CA PRO A 111 -0.44 14.62 -3.17
C PRO A 111 -1.83 14.01 -2.91
N SER A 112 -1.89 12.95 -2.11
CA SER A 112 -3.09 12.13 -1.96
C SER A 112 -4.20 12.82 -1.16
N PHE A 113 -3.86 13.47 -0.04
CA PHE A 113 -4.81 14.15 0.82
C PHE A 113 -4.18 15.30 1.62
N LEU A 114 -5.07 16.22 2.03
CA LEU A 114 -4.78 17.26 3.02
C LEU A 114 -5.18 16.77 4.41
N GLU A 115 -4.41 17.11 5.43
CA GLU A 115 -4.58 16.62 6.79
C GLU A 115 -4.74 17.77 7.79
N PHE A 116 -5.63 17.58 8.76
CA PHE A 116 -5.83 18.46 9.91
C PHE A 116 -5.96 17.64 11.19
N ASP A 117 -5.17 17.98 12.22
CA ASP A 117 -5.15 17.28 13.51
C ASP A 117 -5.80 18.13 14.62
N GLY A 118 -6.99 17.73 15.05
CA GLY A 118 -7.79 18.40 16.09
C GLY A 118 -7.09 18.49 17.45
N ASN A 119 -6.16 17.57 17.76
CA ASN A 119 -5.43 17.57 19.05
C ASN A 119 -4.63 18.83 19.29
N ARG A 120 -4.15 19.41 18.20
CA ARG A 120 -3.31 20.60 18.22
C ARG A 120 -4.15 21.88 18.22
N HIS A 121 -5.46 21.74 18.12
CA HIS A 121 -6.38 22.82 17.75
C HIS A 121 -7.73 22.70 18.48
N ALA A 122 -7.76 23.11 19.75
CA ALA A 122 -8.95 23.09 20.58
C ALA A 122 -10.01 24.14 20.15
N GLY A 123 -11.29 23.79 20.35
CA GLY A 123 -12.44 24.66 20.11
C GLY A 123 -12.92 24.69 18.65
N LEU A 124 -13.93 25.53 18.38
CA LEU A 124 -14.59 25.61 17.06
C LEU A 124 -13.92 26.59 16.09
N LYS A 125 -13.21 27.60 16.61
CA LYS A 125 -12.53 28.60 15.77
C LYS A 125 -11.53 27.98 14.79
N PRO A 126 -10.66 27.02 15.20
CA PRO A 126 -9.76 26.37 14.25
C PRO A 126 -10.47 25.64 13.11
N VAL A 127 -11.66 25.06 13.36
CA VAL A 127 -12.46 24.39 12.33
C VAL A 127 -13.03 25.39 11.31
N ARG A 128 -13.43 26.58 11.76
CA ARG A 128 -13.85 27.67 10.87
C ARG A 128 -12.69 28.20 10.04
N ASP A 129 -11.53 28.41 10.69
CA ASP A 129 -10.32 28.87 10.01
C ASP A 129 -9.79 27.83 9.00
N LEU A 130 -9.99 26.54 9.30
CA LEU A 130 -9.70 25.42 8.40
C LEU A 130 -10.49 25.54 7.09
N ALA A 131 -11.78 25.88 7.13
CA ALA A 131 -12.60 25.98 5.92
C ALA A 131 -12.03 27.00 4.92
N ALA A 132 -11.63 28.18 5.41
CA ALA A 132 -11.01 29.21 4.58
C ALA A 132 -9.61 28.80 4.08
N SER A 133 -8.85 28.03 4.86
CA SER A 133 -7.56 27.48 4.44
C SER A 133 -7.73 26.40 3.37
N LEU A 134 -8.74 25.55 3.53
CA LEU A 134 -9.09 24.48 2.60
C LEU A 134 -9.50 25.06 1.25
N GLU A 135 -10.35 26.08 1.20
CA GLU A 135 -10.75 26.72 -0.08
C GLU A 135 -9.54 27.21 -0.88
N ARG A 136 -8.57 27.83 -0.20
CA ARG A 136 -7.32 28.27 -0.85
C ARG A 136 -6.50 27.08 -1.32
N ALA A 137 -6.33 26.06 -0.48
CA ALA A 137 -5.57 24.86 -0.83
C ALA A 137 -6.16 24.17 -2.07
N LEU A 138 -7.48 23.99 -2.14
CA LEU A 138 -8.16 23.39 -3.29
C LEU A 138 -8.05 24.23 -4.57
N GLY A 139 -7.67 25.50 -4.47
CA GLY A 139 -7.34 26.37 -5.61
C GLY A 139 -5.86 26.33 -6.04
N GLU A 140 -4.99 25.71 -5.26
CA GLU A 140 -3.55 25.62 -5.51
C GLU A 140 -3.08 24.19 -5.85
N VAL A 141 -3.84 23.18 -5.42
CA VAL A 141 -3.54 21.76 -5.66
C VAL A 141 -4.79 20.98 -6.11
N PRO A 142 -4.64 19.91 -6.93
CA PRO A 142 -5.76 19.11 -7.42
C PRO A 142 -6.31 18.11 -6.37
N VAL A 143 -5.79 18.12 -5.14
CA VAL A 143 -6.21 17.22 -4.05
C VAL A 143 -7.67 17.45 -3.70
N ARG A 144 -8.48 16.39 -3.64
CA ARG A 144 -9.90 16.43 -3.23
C ARG A 144 -10.23 15.51 -2.05
N TRP A 145 -9.21 15.06 -1.34
CA TRP A 145 -9.33 14.30 -0.11
C TRP A 145 -8.91 15.14 1.10
N LEU A 146 -9.82 15.32 2.06
CA LEU A 146 -9.52 15.86 3.38
C LEU A 146 -9.51 14.74 4.43
N ALA A 147 -8.47 14.68 5.24
CA ALA A 147 -8.41 13.87 6.44
C ALA A 147 -8.43 14.75 7.68
N VAL A 148 -9.49 14.66 8.46
CA VAL A 148 -9.59 15.31 9.77
C VAL A 148 -9.43 14.25 10.86
N ARG A 149 -8.50 14.50 11.78
CA ARG A 149 -8.19 13.58 12.86
C ARG A 149 -8.51 14.17 14.22
N HIS A 150 -8.89 13.27 15.11
CA HIS A 150 -9.12 13.54 16.51
C HIS A 150 -10.07 14.73 16.77
N LEU A 151 -11.15 14.81 16.00
CA LEU A 151 -12.19 15.81 16.25
C LEU A 151 -13.16 15.34 17.34
N THR A 152 -13.83 16.30 17.97
CA THR A 152 -15.07 16.07 18.74
C THR A 152 -16.30 16.11 17.83
N ASN A 153 -17.46 15.63 18.31
CA ASN A 153 -18.72 15.73 17.56
C ASN A 153 -19.11 17.19 17.24
N ASP A 154 -18.84 18.13 18.15
CA ASP A 154 -19.11 19.55 17.92
C ASP A 154 -18.22 20.15 16.84
N GLN A 155 -16.94 19.75 16.81
CA GLN A 155 -16.02 20.15 15.75
C GLN A 155 -16.43 19.54 14.40
N LEU A 156 -16.85 18.27 14.39
CA LEU A 156 -17.39 17.62 13.18
C LEU A 156 -18.63 18.37 12.67
N ARG A 157 -19.58 18.68 13.57
CA ARG A 157 -20.79 19.45 13.22
C ARG A 157 -20.44 20.81 12.62
N GLU A 158 -19.45 21.50 13.17
CA GLU A 158 -19.01 22.80 12.64
C GLU A 158 -18.32 22.67 11.26
N LEU A 159 -17.56 21.59 11.04
CA LEU A 159 -16.94 21.29 9.76
C LEU A 159 -18.00 20.99 8.68
N LEU A 160 -19.02 20.19 9.01
CA LEU A 160 -20.05 19.75 8.06
C LEU A 160 -21.01 20.88 7.64
N ARG A 161 -20.95 22.06 8.28
CA ARG A 161 -21.62 23.27 7.84
C ARG A 161 -20.91 24.00 6.69
N GLN A 162 -19.67 23.62 6.38
CA GLN A 162 -18.81 24.39 5.48
C GLN A 162 -19.06 23.99 4.01
N PRO A 163 -19.44 24.94 3.13
CA PRO A 163 -19.76 24.62 1.73
C PRO A 163 -18.58 24.06 0.92
N VAL A 164 -17.35 24.37 1.32
CA VAL A 164 -16.11 23.87 0.69
C VAL A 164 -16.06 22.35 0.58
N LEU A 165 -16.76 21.63 1.48
CA LEU A 165 -16.83 20.17 1.44
C LEU A 165 -17.46 19.63 0.16
N ALA A 166 -18.29 20.41 -0.54
CA ALA A 166 -18.85 20.05 -1.85
C ALA A 166 -17.80 19.89 -2.95
N ARG A 167 -16.59 20.42 -2.74
CA ARG A 167 -15.46 20.23 -3.64
C ARG A 167 -14.74 18.90 -3.41
N LEU A 168 -14.95 18.22 -2.29
CA LEU A 168 -14.23 16.99 -1.94
C LEU A 168 -14.83 15.75 -2.62
N ASP A 169 -13.96 14.80 -2.97
CA ASP A 169 -14.34 13.47 -3.42
C ASP A 169 -14.03 12.39 -2.38
N ARG A 170 -13.19 12.70 -1.37
CA ARG A 170 -12.93 11.80 -0.24
C ARG A 170 -12.84 12.54 1.09
N LEU A 171 -13.31 11.89 2.14
CA LEU A 171 -13.30 12.42 3.50
C LEU A 171 -12.89 11.31 4.47
N THR A 172 -11.86 11.59 5.25
CA THR A 172 -11.51 10.78 6.43
C THR A 172 -11.91 11.55 7.67
N VAL A 173 -12.73 10.92 8.51
CA VAL A 173 -13.10 11.44 9.82
C VAL A 173 -12.64 10.45 10.87
N GLN A 174 -11.65 10.86 11.65
CA GLN A 174 -11.26 10.16 12.88
C GLN A 174 -11.69 11.02 14.06
N LEU A 175 -12.43 10.42 14.99
CA LEU A 175 -12.94 11.10 16.18
C LEU A 175 -12.24 10.58 17.43
N TYR A 176 -12.20 11.43 18.46
CA TYR A 176 -11.98 10.94 19.81
C TYR A 176 -13.20 10.14 20.26
N SER A 177 -13.10 8.82 20.22
CA SER A 177 -14.14 7.93 20.71
C SER A 177 -13.61 7.09 21.86
N VAL A 178 -14.21 7.27 23.04
CA VAL A 178 -14.00 6.40 24.21
C VAL A 178 -15.37 5.90 24.61
N GLY A 179 -15.56 4.58 24.64
CA GLY A 179 -16.83 3.96 25.05
C GLY A 179 -17.72 3.54 23.89
N ALA A 180 -19.01 3.92 23.96
CA ALA A 180 -20.08 3.42 23.08
C ALA A 180 -19.94 3.86 21.61
N PRO A 181 -20.59 3.14 20.66
CA PRO A 181 -20.62 3.54 19.27
C PRO A 181 -21.22 4.94 19.07
N ASN A 182 -20.63 5.73 18.18
CA ASN A 182 -20.97 7.13 17.94
C ASN A 182 -21.91 7.28 16.74
N ASP A 183 -23.17 6.86 16.92
CA ASP A 183 -24.23 6.97 15.91
C ASP A 183 -24.55 8.43 15.56
N GLU A 184 -24.38 9.36 16.50
CA GLU A 184 -24.56 10.79 16.26
C GLU A 184 -23.63 11.29 15.16
N ALA A 185 -22.35 10.93 15.18
CA ALA A 185 -21.39 11.32 14.15
C ALA A 185 -21.72 10.72 12.79
N ALA A 186 -22.19 9.47 12.75
CA ALA A 186 -22.64 8.81 11.52
C ALA A 186 -23.87 9.53 10.94
N GLN A 187 -24.83 9.93 11.78
CA GLN A 187 -25.99 10.73 11.39
C GLN A 187 -25.59 12.10 10.84
N LEU A 188 -24.66 12.81 11.51
CA LEU A 188 -24.15 14.10 11.05
C LEU A 188 -23.55 14.00 9.63
N LEU A 189 -22.80 12.94 9.34
CA LEU A 189 -22.25 12.69 8.00
C LEU A 189 -23.36 12.38 6.99
N ALA A 190 -24.33 11.56 7.37
CA ALA A 190 -25.46 11.20 6.51
C ALA A 190 -26.30 12.41 6.09
N ASP A 191 -26.49 13.38 6.99
CA ASP A 191 -27.32 14.58 6.77
C ASP A 191 -26.59 15.71 6.04
N CYS A 192 -25.28 15.55 5.77
CA CYS A 192 -24.49 16.63 5.21
C CYS A 192 -24.73 16.79 3.69
N LYS A 193 -25.58 17.76 3.33
CA LYS A 193 -25.85 18.14 1.93
C LYS A 193 -24.64 18.54 1.09
N HIS A 194 -23.52 18.84 1.72
CA HIS A 194 -22.27 19.19 1.04
C HIS A 194 -21.46 17.96 0.61
N LEU A 195 -21.83 16.73 0.98
CA LEU A 195 -21.07 15.51 0.63
C LEU A 195 -21.55 14.81 -0.66
N THR A 196 -22.36 15.47 -1.49
CA THR A 196 -22.97 14.89 -2.71
C THR A 196 -21.97 14.45 -3.79
N ASN A 197 -20.73 14.94 -3.75
CA ASN A 197 -19.65 14.55 -4.66
C ASN A 197 -18.72 13.47 -4.07
N LEU A 198 -18.99 13.02 -2.84
CA LEU A 198 -18.13 12.10 -2.12
C LEU A 198 -18.15 10.70 -2.78
N ARG A 199 -16.97 10.22 -3.15
CA ARG A 199 -16.69 8.86 -3.66
C ARG A 199 -16.00 7.99 -2.62
N GLY A 200 -15.36 8.57 -1.61
CA GLY A 200 -14.70 7.80 -0.55
C GLY A 200 -14.96 8.34 0.84
N LEU A 201 -15.39 7.46 1.74
CA LEU A 201 -15.57 7.77 3.15
C LEU A 201 -14.70 6.84 4.01
N VAL A 202 -13.90 7.42 4.90
CA VAL A 202 -13.23 6.71 5.99
C VAL A 202 -13.82 7.19 7.31
N ALA A 203 -14.74 6.40 7.87
CA ALA A 203 -15.31 6.62 9.19
C ALA A 203 -14.45 5.89 10.24
N ALA A 204 -13.38 6.54 10.69
CA ALA A 204 -12.42 6.01 11.65
C ALA A 204 -12.89 6.26 13.11
N PHE A 205 -14.13 5.86 13.39
CA PHE A 205 -14.74 5.84 14.71
C PHE A 205 -15.83 4.75 14.72
N PRO A 206 -16.03 4.04 15.84
CA PRO A 206 -17.06 3.01 15.92
C PRO A 206 -18.45 3.65 15.85
N PHE A 207 -19.37 3.05 15.12
CA PHE A 207 -20.80 3.37 15.11
C PHE A 207 -21.62 2.07 15.12
N GLY A 208 -22.86 2.16 15.61
CA GLY A 208 -23.79 1.06 15.77
C GLY A 208 -24.78 0.96 14.61
N ASP A 209 -25.81 0.12 14.80
CA ASP A 209 -26.79 -0.17 13.76
C ASP A 209 -27.57 1.08 13.31
N ALA A 210 -27.82 2.03 14.22
CA ALA A 210 -28.51 3.28 13.90
C ALA A 210 -27.64 4.17 13.00
N GLY A 211 -26.35 4.32 13.30
CA GLY A 211 -25.40 5.04 12.45
C GLY A 211 -25.21 4.37 11.10
N ALA A 212 -25.17 3.04 11.06
CA ALA A 212 -25.14 2.28 9.81
C ALA A 212 -26.37 2.53 8.94
N ALA A 213 -27.57 2.52 9.54
CA ALA A 213 -28.81 2.83 8.85
C ALA A 213 -28.86 4.28 8.35
N ALA A 214 -28.41 5.24 9.17
CA ALA A 214 -28.33 6.64 8.80
C ALA A 214 -27.43 6.85 7.58
N LEU A 215 -26.20 6.32 7.62
CA LEU A 215 -25.28 6.41 6.49
C LEU A 215 -25.90 5.76 5.26
N ALA A 216 -26.41 4.52 5.37
CA ALA A 216 -26.98 3.78 4.24
C ALA A 216 -28.19 4.48 3.59
N GLY A 217 -29.00 5.17 4.40
CA GLY A 217 -30.16 5.95 3.95
C GLY A 217 -29.84 7.37 3.47
N SER A 218 -28.57 7.79 3.48
CA SER A 218 -28.19 9.14 3.05
C SER A 218 -28.38 9.34 1.55
N GLU A 219 -29.18 10.34 1.18
CA GLU A 219 -29.32 10.80 -0.21
C GLU A 219 -28.05 11.48 -0.75
N HIS A 220 -27.14 11.87 0.15
CA HIS A 220 -25.92 12.60 -0.19
C HIS A 220 -24.72 11.69 -0.45
N LEU A 221 -24.77 10.42 -0.01
CA LEU A 221 -23.64 9.49 -0.11
C LEU A 221 -23.80 8.43 -1.22
N ALA A 222 -24.80 8.56 -2.10
CA ALA A 222 -25.12 7.57 -3.13
C ALA A 222 -23.99 7.28 -4.13
N ARG A 223 -22.95 8.12 -4.21
CA ARG A 223 -21.80 7.97 -5.13
C ARG A 223 -20.58 7.29 -4.50
N LEU A 224 -20.68 6.75 -3.29
CA LEU A 224 -19.55 6.11 -2.65
C LEU A 224 -19.05 4.89 -3.43
N GLU A 225 -17.77 4.93 -3.79
CA GLU A 225 -16.99 3.85 -4.40
C GLU A 225 -16.07 3.18 -3.38
N TYR A 226 -15.70 3.91 -2.32
CA TYR A 226 -14.81 3.45 -1.25
C TYR A 226 -15.47 3.70 0.11
N LEU A 227 -15.60 2.66 0.92
CA LEU A 227 -16.05 2.76 2.30
C LEU A 227 -15.05 2.07 3.23
N ASN A 228 -14.47 2.81 4.17
CA ASN A 228 -13.80 2.25 5.34
C ASN A 228 -14.64 2.55 6.58
N ALA A 229 -15.09 1.50 7.26
CA ALA A 229 -15.87 1.59 8.47
C ALA A 229 -15.20 0.80 9.61
N ARG A 230 -15.12 1.44 10.79
CA ARG A 230 -14.85 0.79 12.07
C ARG A 230 -16.14 0.12 12.56
N CYS A 231 -16.18 -1.19 12.47
CA CYS A 231 -17.38 -2.00 12.65
C CYS A 231 -17.55 -2.59 14.06
N ASP A 232 -16.75 -2.14 15.04
CA ASP A 232 -16.74 -2.67 16.42
C ASP A 232 -18.11 -2.60 17.12
N GLY A 233 -19.01 -1.72 16.66
CA GLY A 233 -20.35 -1.54 17.21
C GLY A 233 -21.49 -2.17 16.38
N LEU A 234 -21.18 -2.81 15.25
CA LEU A 234 -22.18 -3.24 14.27
C LEU A 234 -22.65 -4.67 14.53
N THR A 235 -23.96 -4.84 14.65
CA THR A 235 -24.58 -6.18 14.65
C THR A 235 -24.84 -6.64 13.21
N PRO A 236 -25.30 -7.88 13.00
CA PRO A 236 -25.78 -8.32 11.68
C PRO A 236 -26.85 -7.42 11.06
N ALA A 237 -27.63 -6.69 11.86
CA ALA A 237 -28.62 -5.74 11.33
C ALA A 237 -27.95 -4.51 10.72
N GLY A 238 -27.01 -3.87 11.41
CA GLY A 238 -26.25 -2.74 10.87
C GLY A 238 -25.43 -3.11 9.64
N ALA A 239 -24.83 -4.30 9.62
CA ALA A 239 -24.11 -4.80 8.45
C ALA A 239 -25.02 -4.96 7.21
N ARG A 240 -26.26 -5.44 7.39
CA ARG A 240 -27.26 -5.47 6.31
C ARG A 240 -27.62 -4.07 5.84
N SER A 241 -27.82 -3.13 6.77
CA SER A 241 -28.11 -1.73 6.43
C SER A 241 -27.00 -1.15 5.54
N LEU A 242 -25.73 -1.24 5.94
CA LEU A 242 -24.59 -0.78 5.13
C LEU A 242 -24.55 -1.45 3.76
N GLY A 243 -24.84 -2.75 3.70
CA GLY A 243 -24.89 -3.50 2.45
C GLY A 243 -26.06 -3.11 1.53
N SER A 244 -27.12 -2.50 2.09
CA SER A 244 -28.29 -2.02 1.36
C SER A 244 -28.23 -0.54 0.96
N GLY A 245 -27.16 0.18 1.31
CA GLY A 245 -27.03 1.61 1.04
C GLY A 245 -27.10 1.95 -0.45
N ALA A 246 -27.52 3.19 -0.75
CA ALA A 246 -27.72 3.66 -2.14
C ALA A 246 -26.47 3.54 -3.03
N TRP A 247 -25.28 3.51 -2.42
CA TRP A 247 -23.98 3.34 -3.07
C TRP A 247 -23.66 1.91 -3.53
N ARG A 248 -24.50 0.93 -3.22
CA ARG A 248 -24.22 -0.51 -3.41
C ARG A 248 -23.71 -0.88 -4.81
N SER A 249 -24.23 -0.24 -5.86
CA SER A 249 -23.81 -0.47 -7.25
C SER A 249 -22.51 0.26 -7.62
N ALA A 250 -22.20 1.35 -6.94
CA ALA A 250 -20.99 2.15 -7.16
C ALA A 250 -19.79 1.63 -6.35
N LEU A 251 -20.03 0.97 -5.22
CA LEU A 251 -18.98 0.46 -4.34
C LEU A 251 -18.00 -0.46 -5.08
N ARG A 252 -16.72 -0.13 -4.93
CA ARG A 252 -15.55 -0.82 -5.48
C ARG A 252 -14.68 -1.43 -4.39
N VAL A 253 -14.58 -0.73 -3.26
CA VAL A 253 -13.76 -1.11 -2.12
C VAL A 253 -14.55 -0.99 -0.82
N ILE A 254 -14.60 -2.08 -0.06
CA ILE A 254 -15.03 -2.08 1.34
C ILE A 254 -13.84 -2.47 2.18
N ARG A 255 -13.52 -1.62 3.16
CA ARG A 255 -12.69 -1.97 4.30
C ARG A 255 -13.57 -2.00 5.54
N ALA A 256 -13.59 -3.13 6.20
CA ALA A 256 -14.28 -3.31 7.46
C ALA A 256 -13.22 -3.69 8.51
N GLU A 257 -13.10 -2.88 9.55
CA GLU A 257 -12.18 -3.13 10.67
C GLU A 257 -13.01 -3.51 11.89
N GLY A 258 -12.65 -4.61 12.57
CA GLY A 258 -13.30 -5.00 13.82
C GLY A 258 -14.76 -5.47 13.70
N LEU A 259 -15.14 -6.12 12.58
CA LEU A 259 -16.48 -6.71 12.45
C LEU A 259 -16.78 -7.68 13.59
N LEU A 260 -17.95 -7.52 14.21
CA LEU A 260 -18.51 -8.45 15.19
C LEU A 260 -19.05 -9.72 14.52
N LEU A 261 -19.21 -10.77 15.33
CA LEU A 261 -19.69 -12.08 14.88
C LEU A 261 -21.05 -11.98 14.18
N GLY A 262 -21.14 -12.56 12.98
CA GLY A 262 -22.36 -12.62 12.16
C GLY A 262 -22.56 -11.39 11.27
N ALA A 263 -21.80 -10.30 11.48
CA ALA A 263 -21.86 -9.13 10.63
C ALA A 263 -21.32 -9.43 9.21
N PHE A 264 -20.31 -10.30 9.11
CA PHE A 264 -19.81 -10.71 7.81
C PHE A 264 -20.77 -11.62 7.06
N GLU A 265 -21.42 -12.56 7.75
CA GLU A 265 -22.50 -13.38 7.17
C GLU A 265 -23.65 -12.51 6.65
N ALA A 266 -24.06 -11.50 7.43
CA ALA A 266 -25.03 -10.51 7.00
C ALA A 266 -24.61 -9.78 5.72
N LEU A 267 -23.35 -9.36 5.61
CA LEU A 267 -22.81 -8.71 4.41
C LEU A 267 -22.82 -9.67 3.20
N CYS A 268 -22.48 -10.94 3.42
CA CYS A 268 -22.55 -11.99 2.39
C CYS A 268 -23.99 -12.20 1.87
N GLY A 269 -25.00 -11.88 2.67
CA GLY A 269 -26.42 -11.92 2.28
C GLY A 269 -26.99 -10.61 1.75
N ALA A 270 -26.29 -9.48 1.91
CA ALA A 270 -26.80 -8.15 1.54
C ALA A 270 -26.60 -7.79 0.05
N GLY A 271 -25.77 -8.54 -0.68
CA GLY A 271 -25.45 -8.31 -2.09
C GLY A 271 -26.55 -8.73 -3.09
N PRO A 272 -26.28 -8.69 -4.42
CA PRO A 272 -24.99 -8.44 -5.06
C PRO A 272 -24.44 -7.01 -4.94
N PHE A 273 -23.12 -6.91 -4.76
CA PHE A 273 -22.28 -5.74 -4.97
C PHE A 273 -21.57 -5.90 -6.33
N PRO A 274 -22.20 -5.51 -7.44
CA PRO A 274 -21.72 -5.86 -8.78
C PRO A 274 -20.34 -5.27 -9.08
N GLY A 275 -20.03 -4.11 -8.51
CA GLY A 275 -18.79 -3.39 -8.75
C GLY A 275 -17.65 -3.67 -7.78
N LEU A 276 -17.90 -4.41 -6.69
CA LEU A 276 -16.95 -4.56 -5.59
C LEU A 276 -15.81 -5.50 -5.99
N HIS A 277 -14.61 -4.94 -6.15
CA HIS A 277 -13.42 -5.70 -6.50
C HIS A 277 -12.47 -5.91 -5.33
N THR A 278 -12.56 -5.11 -4.27
CA THR A 278 -11.69 -5.22 -3.09
C THR A 278 -12.51 -5.34 -1.81
N LEU A 279 -12.25 -6.39 -1.06
CA LEU A 279 -12.73 -6.58 0.30
C LEU A 279 -11.51 -6.70 1.25
N ASP A 280 -11.45 -5.78 2.21
CA ASP A 280 -10.43 -5.76 3.25
C ASP A 280 -11.11 -5.95 4.61
N MET A 281 -10.79 -7.05 5.28
CA MET A 281 -11.35 -7.43 6.58
C MET A 281 -10.28 -7.56 7.64
N THR A 282 -9.21 -6.77 7.53
CA THR A 282 -8.13 -6.72 8.51
C THR A 282 -8.66 -6.57 9.93
N ASP A 283 -8.11 -7.34 10.87
CA ASP A 283 -8.51 -7.35 12.29
C ASP A 283 -9.99 -7.71 12.56
N CYS A 284 -10.65 -8.42 11.64
CA CYS A 284 -11.98 -8.96 11.88
C CYS A 284 -11.95 -10.35 12.52
N VAL A 285 -12.96 -10.65 13.34
CA VAL A 285 -13.15 -12.00 13.89
C VAL A 285 -14.18 -12.73 13.04
N VAL A 286 -13.72 -13.69 12.23
CA VAL A 286 -14.58 -14.46 11.34
C VAL A 286 -14.52 -15.95 11.70
N ARG A 287 -15.69 -16.58 11.88
CA ARG A 287 -15.82 -18.01 12.24
C ARG A 287 -16.30 -18.86 11.06
N LEU A 288 -16.32 -20.18 11.26
CA LEU A 288 -16.73 -21.15 10.24
C LEU A 288 -18.08 -20.84 9.56
N PRO A 289 -19.18 -20.51 10.29
CA PRO A 289 -20.47 -20.23 9.64
C PRO A 289 -20.41 -19.06 8.66
N GLU A 290 -19.59 -18.05 8.95
CA GLU A 290 -19.46 -16.87 8.11
C GLU A 290 -18.62 -17.18 6.86
N TRP A 291 -17.57 -17.99 6.98
CA TRP A 291 -16.82 -18.48 5.81
C TRP A 291 -17.63 -19.45 4.96
N GLU A 292 -18.52 -20.21 5.57
CA GLU A 292 -19.50 -21.02 4.85
C GLU A 292 -20.50 -20.16 4.07
N ALA A 293 -21.00 -19.09 4.68
CA ALA A 293 -21.85 -18.10 4.02
C ALA A 293 -21.11 -17.44 2.86
N PHE A 294 -19.86 -17.01 3.06
CA PHE A 294 -19.00 -16.49 2.00
C PHE A 294 -18.86 -17.48 0.83
N ALA A 295 -18.50 -18.74 1.12
CA ALA A 295 -18.32 -19.75 0.08
C ALA A 295 -19.58 -20.07 -0.73
N ARG A 296 -20.78 -19.79 -0.19
CA ARG A 296 -22.08 -19.92 -0.89
C ARG A 296 -22.61 -18.60 -1.45
N SER A 297 -21.96 -17.48 -1.16
CA SER A 297 -22.47 -16.15 -1.48
C SER A 297 -22.36 -15.83 -2.98
N ALA A 298 -23.36 -15.12 -3.49
CA ALA A 298 -23.33 -14.45 -4.79
C ALA A 298 -23.12 -12.93 -4.65
N ALA A 299 -22.76 -12.45 -3.45
CA ALA A 299 -22.67 -11.03 -3.16
C ALA A 299 -21.52 -10.33 -3.88
N PHE A 300 -20.45 -11.06 -4.25
CA PHE A 300 -19.19 -10.45 -4.69
C PHE A 300 -18.73 -10.97 -6.07
N PRO A 301 -19.52 -10.77 -7.14
CA PRO A 301 -19.23 -11.35 -8.45
C PRO A 301 -17.94 -10.83 -9.09
N SER A 302 -17.46 -9.64 -8.70
CA SER A 302 -16.27 -8.98 -9.26
C SER A 302 -15.07 -8.99 -8.31
N LEU A 303 -15.12 -9.77 -7.21
CA LEU A 303 -14.09 -9.73 -6.17
C LEU A 303 -12.77 -10.33 -6.67
N SER A 304 -11.78 -9.47 -6.87
CA SER A 304 -10.44 -9.84 -7.31
C SER A 304 -9.36 -9.61 -6.26
N CYS A 305 -9.63 -8.82 -5.22
CA CYS A 305 -8.71 -8.55 -4.13
C CYS A 305 -9.35 -8.85 -2.78
N LEU A 306 -8.79 -9.81 -2.05
CA LEU A 306 -9.16 -10.13 -0.68
C LEU A 306 -7.97 -9.89 0.25
N LYS A 307 -8.17 -9.07 1.28
CA LYS A 307 -7.16 -8.81 2.31
C LYS A 307 -7.69 -9.25 3.67
N LEU A 308 -7.07 -10.28 4.20
CA LEU A 308 -7.27 -10.78 5.54
C LEU A 308 -5.94 -10.64 6.26
N GLU A 309 -5.87 -9.75 7.24
CA GLU A 309 -4.70 -9.63 8.10
C GLU A 309 -5.09 -9.93 9.54
N ARG A 310 -4.27 -10.76 10.19
CA ARG A 310 -4.42 -11.15 11.60
C ARG A 310 -5.75 -11.84 11.91
N ILE A 311 -6.28 -12.62 10.95
CA ILE A 311 -7.48 -13.45 11.11
C ILE A 311 -7.08 -14.92 11.26
N ASN A 312 -7.48 -15.57 12.34
CA ASN A 312 -7.20 -17.00 12.52
C ASN A 312 -7.95 -17.85 11.47
N LEU A 313 -7.22 -18.44 10.52
CA LEU A 313 -7.74 -19.36 9.50
C LEU A 313 -7.41 -20.84 9.76
N SER A 314 -7.07 -21.18 11.01
CA SER A 314 -6.80 -22.57 11.39
C SER A 314 -8.06 -23.44 11.43
N GLY A 315 -7.88 -24.75 11.55
CA GLY A 315 -9.00 -25.67 11.85
C GLY A 315 -9.99 -25.87 10.70
N GLY A 316 -9.51 -25.86 9.44
CA GLY A 316 -10.36 -26.09 8.26
C GLY A 316 -10.89 -24.82 7.59
N LEU A 317 -10.68 -23.65 8.20
CA LEU A 317 -11.21 -22.38 7.68
C LEU A 317 -10.51 -21.96 6.38
N ALA A 318 -9.19 -22.13 6.30
CA ALA A 318 -8.44 -21.89 5.09
C ALA A 318 -8.95 -22.75 3.92
N GLU A 319 -9.17 -24.05 4.12
CA GLU A 319 -9.73 -24.95 3.12
C GLU A 319 -11.09 -24.46 2.62
N ARG A 320 -11.95 -23.99 3.52
CA ARG A 320 -13.27 -23.49 3.15
C ARG A 320 -13.22 -22.21 2.31
N LEU A 321 -12.38 -21.25 2.71
CA LEU A 321 -12.17 -20.01 1.97
C LEU A 321 -11.58 -20.30 0.58
N LEU A 322 -10.48 -21.06 0.53
CA LEU A 322 -9.72 -21.28 -0.69
C LEU A 322 -10.44 -22.23 -1.67
N GLY A 323 -11.31 -23.09 -1.15
CA GLY A 323 -12.17 -24.00 -1.92
C GLY A 323 -13.50 -23.40 -2.39
N ALA A 324 -13.78 -22.11 -2.11
CA ALA A 324 -15.02 -21.47 -2.54
C ALA A 324 -15.17 -21.51 -4.08
N PRO A 325 -16.26 -22.09 -4.64
CA PRO A 325 -16.36 -22.35 -6.08
C PRO A 325 -16.30 -21.11 -6.97
N TRP A 326 -16.78 -19.98 -6.49
CA TRP A 326 -16.83 -18.70 -7.21
C TRP A 326 -15.56 -17.85 -7.01
N PHE A 327 -14.78 -18.12 -5.96
CA PHE A 327 -13.69 -17.24 -5.53
C PHE A 327 -12.47 -17.38 -6.45
N ARG A 328 -12.10 -16.30 -7.14
CA ARG A 328 -11.00 -16.26 -8.11
C ARG A 328 -10.17 -14.99 -7.94
N PRO A 329 -9.39 -14.85 -6.85
CA PRO A 329 -8.65 -13.63 -6.58
C PRO A 329 -7.47 -13.47 -7.55
N ALA A 330 -7.23 -12.22 -7.97
CA ALA A 330 -5.95 -11.80 -8.53
C ALA A 330 -4.96 -11.38 -7.42
N HIS A 331 -5.46 -10.90 -6.28
CA HIS A 331 -4.65 -10.48 -5.13
C HIS A 331 -5.20 -11.07 -3.85
N LEU A 332 -4.35 -11.80 -3.14
CA LEU A 332 -4.70 -12.42 -1.87
C LEU A 332 -3.65 -12.08 -0.81
N SER A 333 -4.07 -11.37 0.23
CA SER A 333 -3.28 -11.18 1.45
C SER A 333 -3.89 -11.98 2.58
N LEU A 334 -3.11 -12.86 3.18
CA LEU A 334 -3.44 -13.69 4.34
C LEU A 334 -2.41 -13.49 5.45
N ASN A 335 -1.89 -12.27 5.62
CA ASN A 335 -0.79 -12.00 6.54
C ASN A 335 -1.23 -12.26 7.99
N GLY A 336 -0.42 -12.95 8.79
CA GLY A 336 -0.75 -13.18 10.20
C GLY A 336 -1.94 -14.11 10.42
N CYS A 337 -2.32 -14.95 9.45
CA CYS A 337 -3.57 -15.71 9.50
C CYS A 337 -3.45 -17.13 10.06
N ALA A 338 -2.29 -17.50 10.60
CA ALA A 338 -2.01 -18.82 11.16
C ALA A 338 -2.37 -19.98 10.20
N LEU A 339 -2.02 -19.85 8.91
CA LEU A 339 -2.30 -20.88 7.90
C LEU A 339 -1.67 -22.24 8.25
N MET A 340 -0.44 -22.24 8.77
CA MET A 340 0.32 -23.46 9.10
C MET A 340 0.33 -24.45 7.90
N SER A 341 0.60 -25.74 8.17
CA SER A 341 0.75 -26.75 7.11
C SER A 341 -0.54 -27.13 6.39
N HIS A 342 -1.70 -26.98 7.03
CA HIS A 342 -2.99 -27.31 6.41
C HIS A 342 -3.43 -26.20 5.44
N GLY A 343 -3.34 -24.93 5.83
CA GLY A 343 -3.57 -23.80 4.95
C GLY A 343 -2.58 -23.73 3.77
N ALA A 344 -1.31 -24.10 3.99
CA ALA A 344 -0.34 -24.20 2.89
C ALA A 344 -0.71 -25.28 1.86
N ARG A 345 -1.19 -26.45 2.31
CA ARG A 345 -1.70 -27.50 1.41
C ARG A 345 -2.93 -27.03 0.64
N ALA A 346 -3.87 -26.38 1.32
CA ALA A 346 -5.08 -25.84 0.69
C ALA A 346 -4.74 -24.79 -0.39
N LEU A 347 -3.80 -23.89 -0.10
CA LEU A 347 -3.35 -22.87 -1.04
C LEU A 347 -2.59 -23.47 -2.24
N ALA A 348 -1.71 -24.45 -2.00
CA ALA A 348 -0.98 -25.14 -3.07
C ALA A 348 -1.92 -25.89 -4.04
N ALA A 349 -3.07 -26.36 -3.54
CA ALA A 349 -4.10 -27.08 -4.29
C ALA A 349 -5.23 -26.18 -4.80
N ALA A 350 -5.17 -24.87 -4.60
CA ALA A 350 -6.25 -23.97 -4.96
C ALA A 350 -6.45 -23.94 -6.49
N PRO A 351 -7.69 -24.11 -7.01
CA PRO A 351 -7.95 -24.24 -8.44
C PRO A 351 -7.69 -22.94 -9.23
N TRP A 352 -7.58 -21.82 -8.53
CA TRP A 352 -7.41 -20.48 -9.10
C TRP A 352 -5.98 -19.94 -9.00
N LEU A 353 -5.04 -20.74 -8.49
CA LEU A 353 -3.66 -20.32 -8.27
C LEU A 353 -2.99 -19.78 -9.54
N GLY A 354 -3.32 -20.34 -10.72
CA GLY A 354 -2.84 -19.87 -12.04
C GLY A 354 -3.27 -18.45 -12.41
N GLY A 355 -4.40 -18.00 -11.88
CA GLY A 355 -4.92 -16.64 -12.06
C GLY A 355 -4.36 -15.62 -11.07
N LEU A 356 -3.69 -16.08 -10.01
CA LEU A 356 -3.18 -15.20 -8.95
C LEU A 356 -2.01 -14.35 -9.45
N ARG A 357 -2.01 -13.06 -9.11
CA ARG A 357 -0.96 -12.09 -9.45
C ARG A 357 -0.15 -11.66 -8.23
N SER A 358 -0.79 -11.57 -7.07
CA SER A 358 -0.13 -11.21 -5.81
C SER A 358 -0.55 -12.16 -4.69
N LEU A 359 0.44 -12.72 -4.01
CA LEU A 359 0.25 -13.56 -2.83
C LEU A 359 1.09 -13.00 -1.68
N CYS A 360 0.42 -12.60 -0.60
CA CYS A 360 1.07 -12.23 0.66
C CYS A 360 0.65 -13.21 1.75
N VAL A 361 1.61 -13.97 2.27
CA VAL A 361 1.40 -14.94 3.37
C VAL A 361 2.44 -14.72 4.47
N ARG A 362 2.77 -13.46 4.74
CA ARG A 362 3.71 -13.06 5.79
C ARG A 362 3.23 -13.51 7.18
N VAL A 363 4.15 -13.96 8.05
CA VAL A 363 3.86 -14.38 9.44
C VAL A 363 2.70 -15.40 9.51
N ASN A 364 2.84 -16.55 8.85
CA ASN A 364 1.81 -17.60 8.86
C ASN A 364 2.23 -18.91 9.53
N VAL A 365 3.37 -18.89 10.22
CA VAL A 365 3.94 -20.08 10.88
C VAL A 365 4.12 -21.22 9.88
N LEU A 366 4.51 -20.90 8.64
CA LEU A 366 4.81 -21.89 7.62
C LEU A 366 6.20 -22.48 7.90
N GLY A 367 6.29 -23.81 7.97
CA GLY A 367 7.55 -24.52 8.11
C GLY A 367 8.26 -24.73 6.75
N PRO A 368 9.51 -25.23 6.76
CA PRO A 368 10.27 -25.46 5.52
C PRO A 368 9.58 -26.38 4.51
N ALA A 369 8.85 -27.40 4.98
CA ALA A 369 8.10 -28.31 4.13
C ALA A 369 6.89 -27.61 3.47
N ASP A 370 6.25 -26.69 4.18
CA ASP A 370 5.09 -25.94 3.70
C ASP A 370 5.50 -24.91 2.64
N VAL A 371 6.58 -24.19 2.89
CA VAL A 371 7.18 -23.28 1.91
C VAL A 371 7.62 -24.06 0.67
N ALA A 372 8.28 -25.20 0.84
CA ALA A 372 8.69 -26.04 -0.29
C ALA A 372 7.48 -26.59 -1.07
N LEU A 373 6.39 -26.94 -0.41
CA LEU A 373 5.16 -27.39 -1.04
C LEU A 373 4.55 -26.27 -1.91
N LEU A 374 4.34 -25.09 -1.34
CA LEU A 374 3.83 -23.92 -2.05
C LEU A 374 4.73 -23.57 -3.23
N ALA A 375 6.03 -23.46 -2.99
CA ALA A 375 7.01 -23.08 -4.00
C ALA A 375 7.19 -24.12 -5.11
N ARG A 376 6.72 -25.36 -4.95
CA ARG A 376 6.71 -26.38 -6.02
C ARG A 376 5.43 -26.39 -6.85
N SER A 377 4.41 -25.62 -6.46
CA SER A 377 3.15 -25.63 -7.18
C SER A 377 3.36 -25.13 -8.61
N PRO A 378 2.97 -25.90 -9.64
CA PRO A 378 3.07 -25.49 -11.03
C PRO A 378 2.05 -24.38 -11.36
N GLY A 379 1.05 -24.17 -10.50
CA GLY A 379 0.02 -23.15 -10.69
C GLY A 379 0.50 -21.72 -10.44
N LEU A 380 1.74 -21.47 -10.04
CA LEU A 380 2.23 -20.11 -9.74
C LEU A 380 2.63 -19.29 -10.99
N THR A 381 2.29 -19.74 -12.20
CA THR A 381 2.73 -19.15 -13.48
C THR A 381 2.31 -17.70 -13.69
N GLY A 382 1.19 -17.30 -13.09
CA GLY A 382 0.69 -15.93 -13.17
C GLY A 382 1.28 -14.97 -12.13
N LEU A 383 2.03 -15.48 -11.15
CA LEU A 383 2.40 -14.72 -9.97
C LEU A 383 3.45 -13.64 -10.30
N LYS A 384 3.18 -12.41 -9.88
CA LYS A 384 4.03 -11.23 -10.05
C LYS A 384 4.62 -10.75 -8.73
N HIS A 385 3.93 -10.96 -7.62
CA HIS A 385 4.37 -10.59 -6.28
C HIS A 385 4.21 -11.79 -5.32
N LEU A 386 5.30 -12.12 -4.62
CA LEU A 386 5.31 -13.15 -3.58
C LEU A 386 5.95 -12.61 -2.30
N ASP A 387 5.18 -12.57 -1.22
CA ASP A 387 5.67 -12.28 0.13
C ASP A 387 5.53 -13.52 1.03
N LEU A 388 6.68 -14.09 1.37
CA LEU A 388 6.84 -15.20 2.33
C LEU A 388 7.54 -14.73 3.61
N SER A 389 7.64 -13.43 3.84
CA SER A 389 8.44 -12.87 4.91
C SER A 389 7.98 -13.34 6.29
N ASN A 390 8.95 -13.51 7.20
CA ASN A 390 8.74 -14.00 8.57
C ASN A 390 8.00 -15.36 8.64
N ASN A 391 8.28 -16.25 7.67
CA ASN A 391 8.07 -17.69 7.78
C ASN A 391 9.41 -18.43 7.88
N GLU A 392 9.38 -19.71 8.24
CA GLU A 392 10.55 -20.58 8.26
C GLU A 392 10.79 -21.15 6.87
N LEU A 393 11.70 -20.54 6.10
CA LEU A 393 11.94 -20.94 4.72
C LEU A 393 12.64 -22.30 4.65
N GLY A 394 13.67 -22.49 5.50
CA GLY A 394 14.58 -23.62 5.46
C GLY A 394 15.31 -23.80 4.11
N ALA A 395 16.28 -24.72 4.11
CA ALA A 395 17.03 -25.06 2.89
C ALA A 395 16.12 -25.64 1.78
N ALA A 396 15.11 -26.43 2.16
CA ALA A 396 14.18 -27.05 1.23
C ALA A 396 13.29 -26.03 0.53
N GLY A 397 12.78 -25.02 1.25
CA GLY A 397 11.97 -23.94 0.69
C GLY A 397 12.79 -23.07 -0.27
N LEU A 398 14.00 -22.66 0.11
CA LEU A 398 14.91 -21.92 -0.77
C LEU A 398 15.21 -22.71 -2.06
N LYS A 399 15.53 -24.00 -1.95
CA LYS A 399 15.79 -24.87 -3.11
C LYS A 399 14.56 -25.00 -4.01
N ALA A 400 13.36 -25.06 -3.44
CA ALA A 400 12.12 -25.13 -4.21
C ALA A 400 11.86 -23.82 -4.97
N LEU A 401 11.99 -22.67 -4.30
CA LEU A 401 11.85 -21.34 -4.91
C LEU A 401 12.80 -21.13 -6.09
N ALA A 402 14.08 -21.50 -5.93
CA ALA A 402 15.06 -21.36 -7.01
C ALA A 402 14.85 -22.31 -8.20
N LYS A 403 14.08 -23.39 -8.03
CA LYS A 403 13.89 -24.42 -9.07
C LYS A 403 12.55 -24.39 -9.76
N ASN A 404 11.62 -23.51 -9.37
CA ASN A 404 10.29 -23.50 -9.96
C ASN A 404 10.22 -22.59 -11.20
N PRO A 405 10.08 -23.15 -12.42
CA PRO A 405 9.95 -22.34 -13.64
C PRO A 405 8.66 -21.52 -13.67
N ALA A 406 7.63 -21.89 -12.91
CA ALA A 406 6.39 -21.11 -12.82
C ALA A 406 6.62 -19.71 -12.20
N LEU A 407 7.68 -19.53 -11.42
CA LEU A 407 7.98 -18.24 -10.78
C LEU A 407 8.74 -17.25 -11.66
N ARG A 408 9.16 -17.62 -12.88
CA ARG A 408 9.97 -16.75 -13.76
C ARG A 408 9.35 -15.38 -14.07
N GLY A 409 8.02 -15.27 -13.97
CA GLY A 409 7.27 -14.03 -14.14
C GLY A 409 7.28 -13.09 -12.93
N LEU A 410 7.89 -13.47 -11.80
CA LEU A 410 7.95 -12.67 -10.58
C LEU A 410 8.68 -11.34 -10.81
N ILE A 411 8.10 -10.29 -10.22
CA ILE A 411 8.62 -8.92 -10.22
C ILE A 411 9.08 -8.53 -8.82
N GLU A 412 8.39 -9.02 -7.79
CA GLU A 412 8.74 -8.76 -6.39
C GLU A 412 8.76 -10.06 -5.60
N LEU A 413 9.85 -10.24 -4.86
CA LEU A 413 10.05 -11.37 -3.95
C LEU A 413 10.51 -10.85 -2.59
N ASP A 414 9.67 -11.04 -1.57
CA ASP A 414 10.01 -10.73 -0.19
C ASP A 414 10.20 -12.01 0.63
N LEU A 415 11.44 -12.22 1.06
CA LEU A 415 11.88 -13.33 1.89
C LEU A 415 12.46 -12.82 3.22
N ALA A 416 12.20 -11.57 3.60
CA ALA A 416 12.68 -11.01 4.85
C ALA A 416 12.30 -11.92 6.04
N GLY A 417 13.12 -11.92 7.07
CA GLY A 417 12.81 -12.66 8.27
C GLY A 417 13.66 -12.18 9.42
N TYR A 418 13.01 -11.56 10.39
CA TYR A 418 13.61 -11.29 11.68
C TYR A 418 13.27 -12.48 12.56
N SER A 419 14.16 -13.47 12.57
CA SER A 419 13.96 -14.72 13.32
C SER A 419 13.62 -14.38 14.79
N LEU A 420 12.36 -14.60 15.16
CA LEU A 420 11.91 -14.71 16.56
C LEU A 420 11.97 -16.17 17.03
N HIS A 421 12.13 -17.12 16.11
CA HIS A 421 12.13 -18.57 16.33
C HIS A 421 13.48 -19.18 15.95
N THR A 422 14.08 -19.91 16.90
CA THR A 422 15.42 -20.51 16.83
C THR A 422 15.54 -21.71 15.88
N SER A 423 14.46 -22.09 15.19
CA SER A 423 14.31 -23.30 14.37
C SER A 423 14.68 -23.12 12.89
N ASP A 424 14.69 -21.91 12.33
CA ASP A 424 15.02 -21.69 10.91
C ASP A 424 16.53 -21.85 10.67
N ARG A 425 16.98 -23.10 10.51
CA ARG A 425 18.39 -23.50 10.33
C ARG A 425 18.92 -23.19 8.92
N VAL A 426 18.71 -21.97 8.42
CA VAL A 426 19.34 -21.49 7.18
C VAL A 426 20.71 -20.87 7.46
N THR A 427 21.64 -21.06 6.54
CA THR A 427 23.03 -20.57 6.64
C THR A 427 23.37 -19.73 5.42
N PRO A 428 24.46 -18.93 5.46
CA PRO A 428 24.96 -18.20 4.29
C PRO A 428 25.13 -19.09 3.04
N GLN A 429 25.61 -20.32 3.20
CA GLN A 429 25.78 -21.27 2.09
C GLN A 429 24.46 -21.61 1.40
N HIS A 430 23.38 -21.79 2.16
CA HIS A 430 22.06 -22.04 1.57
C HIS A 430 21.56 -20.85 0.73
N PHE A 431 21.83 -19.62 1.17
CA PHE A 431 21.50 -18.42 0.40
C PHE A 431 22.41 -18.25 -0.82
N GLU A 432 23.68 -18.61 -0.73
CA GLU A 432 24.60 -18.62 -1.86
C GLU A 432 24.11 -19.59 -2.95
N GLU A 433 23.75 -20.82 -2.56
CA GLU A 433 23.17 -21.79 -3.49
C GLU A 433 21.84 -21.32 -4.09
N PHE A 434 20.98 -20.72 -3.27
CA PHE A 434 19.71 -20.14 -3.69
C PHE A 434 19.94 -19.05 -4.73
N LEU A 435 20.72 -18.03 -4.39
CA LEU A 435 20.97 -16.88 -5.26
C LEU A 435 21.72 -17.27 -6.52
N THR A 436 22.60 -18.29 -6.48
CA THR A 436 23.29 -18.80 -7.67
C THR A 436 22.32 -19.48 -8.64
N ARG A 437 21.33 -20.22 -8.13
CA ARG A 437 20.34 -20.94 -8.96
C ARG A 437 19.10 -20.11 -9.30
N LEU A 438 18.86 -19.02 -8.59
CA LEU A 438 17.70 -18.16 -8.80
C LEU A 438 17.72 -17.57 -10.22
N ASP A 439 16.68 -17.85 -10.98
CA ASP A 439 16.51 -17.41 -12.36
C ASP A 439 15.16 -16.72 -12.53
N LEU A 440 15.13 -15.43 -12.17
CA LEU A 440 13.96 -14.56 -12.20
C LEU A 440 14.31 -13.30 -13.02
N PRO A 441 14.28 -13.38 -14.35
CA PRO A 441 14.80 -12.33 -15.23
C PRO A 441 14.01 -11.01 -15.17
N HIS A 442 12.78 -11.04 -14.64
CA HIS A 442 11.92 -9.87 -14.50
C HIS A 442 11.89 -9.31 -13.06
N LEU A 443 12.71 -9.85 -12.16
CA LEU A 443 12.72 -9.46 -10.76
C LEU A 443 13.22 -8.01 -10.62
N ARG A 444 12.35 -7.14 -10.10
CA ARG A 444 12.62 -5.72 -9.86
C ARG A 444 12.86 -5.41 -8.40
N ALA A 445 12.29 -6.18 -7.48
CA ALA A 445 12.48 -6.00 -6.04
C ALA A 445 12.78 -7.32 -5.35
N LEU A 446 13.88 -7.33 -4.58
CA LEU A 446 14.28 -8.46 -3.74
C LEU A 446 14.54 -7.99 -2.32
N SER A 447 13.84 -8.60 -1.37
CA SER A 447 14.07 -8.38 0.06
C SER A 447 14.53 -9.67 0.73
N LEU A 448 15.69 -9.58 1.38
CA LEU A 448 16.31 -10.64 2.17
C LEU A 448 16.56 -10.18 3.62
N SER A 449 15.96 -9.06 4.01
CA SER A 449 16.23 -8.37 5.28
C SER A 449 16.12 -9.31 6.48
N GLY A 450 17.06 -9.24 7.42
CA GLY A 450 17.11 -10.07 8.62
C GLY A 450 17.60 -11.51 8.40
N ARG A 451 17.84 -11.94 7.16
CA ARG A 451 18.34 -13.30 6.87
C ARG A 451 19.86 -13.40 6.98
N PRO A 452 20.42 -14.57 7.37
CA PRO A 452 21.86 -14.77 7.46
C PRO A 452 22.49 -14.96 6.07
N ILE A 453 22.45 -13.93 5.22
CA ILE A 453 23.00 -13.96 3.85
C ILE A 453 24.53 -14.07 3.90
N GLY A 454 25.16 -13.28 4.75
CA GLY A 454 26.63 -13.24 4.84
C GLY A 454 27.29 -12.66 3.57
N PRO A 455 28.63 -12.55 3.57
CA PRO A 455 29.35 -11.84 2.52
C PRO A 455 29.38 -12.57 1.17
N THR A 456 29.52 -13.90 1.16
CA THR A 456 29.66 -14.66 -0.09
C THR A 456 28.36 -14.66 -0.89
N ALA A 457 27.23 -14.97 -0.25
CA ALA A 457 25.93 -14.94 -0.91
C ALA A 457 25.56 -13.51 -1.36
N ALA A 458 25.90 -12.49 -0.57
CA ALA A 458 25.65 -11.10 -0.97
C ALA A 458 26.42 -10.72 -2.24
N ARG A 459 27.67 -11.17 -2.41
CA ARG A 459 28.42 -10.94 -3.66
C ARG A 459 27.77 -11.59 -4.88
N ALA A 460 27.04 -12.69 -4.73
CA ALA A 460 26.33 -13.32 -5.85
C ALA A 460 25.26 -12.41 -6.47
N LEU A 461 24.73 -11.43 -5.71
CA LEU A 461 23.78 -10.43 -6.22
C LEU A 461 24.41 -9.42 -7.19
N ALA A 462 25.75 -9.37 -7.28
CA ALA A 462 26.47 -8.50 -8.21
C ALA A 462 26.47 -9.02 -9.66
N ALA A 463 25.89 -10.20 -9.92
CA ALA A 463 25.86 -10.83 -11.24
C ALA A 463 24.81 -10.22 -12.19
N ASP A 464 25.09 -10.25 -13.50
CA ASP A 464 24.27 -9.63 -14.56
C ASP A 464 22.81 -10.10 -14.60
N LYS A 465 22.53 -11.33 -14.15
CA LYS A 465 21.15 -11.84 -14.07
C LYS A 465 20.25 -11.05 -13.12
N PHE A 466 20.82 -10.22 -12.25
CA PHE A 466 20.09 -9.31 -11.36
C PHE A 466 20.02 -7.88 -11.90
N ALA A 467 20.37 -7.62 -13.17
CA ALA A 467 20.42 -6.28 -13.74
C ALA A 467 19.06 -5.55 -13.85
N SER A 468 17.95 -6.31 -13.74
CA SER A 468 16.60 -5.76 -13.64
C SER A 468 16.22 -5.29 -12.24
N LEU A 469 17.04 -5.56 -11.21
CA LEU A 469 16.77 -5.09 -9.85
C LEU A 469 16.79 -3.56 -9.80
N THR A 470 15.75 -3.05 -9.17
CA THR A 470 15.56 -1.63 -8.86
C THR A 470 15.50 -1.38 -7.35
N ARG A 471 15.16 -2.40 -6.57
CA ARG A 471 15.09 -2.34 -5.11
C ARG A 471 15.73 -3.57 -4.51
N LEU A 472 16.67 -3.35 -3.61
CA LEU A 472 17.40 -4.40 -2.91
C LEU A 472 17.44 -4.10 -1.41
N ASP A 473 16.87 -5.00 -0.61
CA ASP A 473 16.89 -4.91 0.85
C ASP A 473 17.77 -6.02 1.44
N LEU A 474 18.92 -5.60 1.98
CA LEU A 474 19.90 -6.43 2.69
C LEU A 474 20.07 -5.93 4.14
N GLY A 475 19.05 -5.30 4.72
CA GLY A 475 19.10 -4.84 6.11
C GLY A 475 19.29 -6.02 7.08
N ALA A 476 20.14 -5.88 8.10
CA ALA A 476 20.40 -6.92 9.09
C ALA A 476 20.81 -8.30 8.50
N CYS A 477 21.55 -8.31 7.37
CA CYS A 477 21.92 -9.53 6.65
C CYS A 477 23.34 -10.07 6.96
N ARG A 478 24.05 -9.43 7.90
CA ARG A 478 25.47 -9.71 8.21
C ARG A 478 26.38 -9.55 6.98
N VAL A 479 26.09 -8.57 6.12
CA VAL A 479 26.95 -8.24 4.98
C VAL A 479 28.15 -7.41 5.44
N THR A 480 29.31 -7.62 4.80
CA THR A 480 30.57 -6.97 5.17
C THR A 480 30.94 -5.84 4.21
N ASP A 481 31.85 -4.98 4.62
CA ASP A 481 32.35 -3.87 3.79
C ASP A 481 32.85 -4.33 2.40
N PRO A 482 33.65 -5.40 2.26
CA PRO A 482 34.04 -5.92 0.94
C PRO A 482 32.87 -6.43 0.08
N ALA A 483 31.81 -6.97 0.69
CA ALA A 483 30.64 -7.43 -0.05
C ALA A 483 29.82 -6.24 -0.56
N VAL A 484 29.65 -5.20 0.27
CA VAL A 484 28.98 -3.96 -0.14
C VAL A 484 29.74 -3.25 -1.25
N ARG A 485 31.08 -3.16 -1.17
CA ARG A 485 31.88 -2.59 -2.27
C ARG A 485 31.66 -3.32 -3.59
N ALA A 486 31.67 -4.66 -3.57
CA ALA A 486 31.41 -5.46 -4.77
C ALA A 486 30.01 -5.20 -5.37
N LEU A 487 28.99 -4.97 -4.54
CA LEU A 487 27.65 -4.60 -5.02
C LEU A 487 27.65 -3.19 -5.66
N LEU A 488 28.31 -2.22 -5.03
CA LEU A 488 28.37 -0.85 -5.50
C LEU A 488 29.21 -0.67 -6.76
N GLU A 489 30.21 -1.51 -6.95
CA GLU A 489 31.11 -1.50 -8.12
C GLU A 489 30.56 -2.31 -9.30
N SER A 490 29.49 -3.11 -9.10
CA SER A 490 28.90 -3.92 -10.16
C SER A 490 28.11 -3.07 -11.15
N PRO A 491 28.43 -3.15 -12.47
CA PRO A 491 27.63 -2.52 -13.52
C PRO A 491 26.20 -3.08 -13.60
N ALA A 492 25.98 -4.33 -13.18
CA ALA A 492 24.65 -4.94 -13.22
C ALA A 492 23.63 -4.14 -12.40
N LEU A 493 24.05 -3.58 -11.27
CA LEU A 493 23.15 -2.92 -10.31
C LEU A 493 22.91 -1.43 -10.59
N HIS A 494 23.31 -0.90 -11.75
CA HIS A 494 23.15 0.52 -12.10
C HIS A 494 21.69 1.03 -12.06
N ASN A 495 20.71 0.12 -12.17
CA ASN A 495 19.28 0.42 -12.13
C ASN A 495 18.69 0.52 -10.72
N LEU A 496 19.47 0.29 -9.66
CA LEU A 496 18.97 0.40 -8.30
C LEU A 496 18.50 1.83 -7.99
N VAL A 497 17.23 1.92 -7.63
CA VAL A 497 16.57 3.10 -7.08
C VAL A 497 16.52 3.03 -5.56
N GLU A 498 16.43 1.84 -4.98
CA GLU A 498 16.46 1.64 -3.52
C GLU A 498 17.51 0.60 -3.12
N LEU A 499 18.33 0.95 -2.12
CA LEU A 499 19.28 0.03 -1.50
C LEU A 499 19.24 0.16 0.02
N ARG A 500 18.74 -0.87 0.73
CA ARG A 500 18.74 -0.89 2.19
C ARG A 500 19.86 -1.79 2.71
N LEU A 501 20.73 -1.21 3.54
CA LEU A 501 21.90 -1.85 4.14
C LEU A 501 21.96 -1.59 5.65
N ASN A 502 20.86 -1.15 6.25
CA ASN A 502 20.76 -0.85 7.67
C ASN A 502 21.16 -2.05 8.53
N SER A 503 21.72 -1.80 9.71
CA SER A 503 22.01 -2.86 10.72
C SER A 503 22.99 -3.97 10.26
N ASN A 504 24.01 -3.64 9.47
CA ASN A 504 25.04 -4.61 9.02
C ASN A 504 26.42 -4.42 9.66
N SER A 505 26.56 -3.49 10.63
CA SER A 505 27.85 -3.12 11.23
C SER A 505 28.90 -2.63 10.22
N LEU A 506 28.46 -2.04 9.10
CA LEU A 506 29.33 -1.51 8.05
C LEU A 506 30.16 -0.33 8.56
N LYS A 507 31.38 -0.19 8.04
CA LYS A 507 32.26 0.95 8.32
C LYS A 507 32.52 1.76 7.05
N THR A 508 33.43 1.31 6.20
CA THR A 508 33.87 2.05 5.00
C THR A 508 33.34 1.41 3.71
N GLY A 509 32.64 0.28 3.78
CA GLY A 509 32.06 -0.39 2.60
C GLY A 509 31.17 0.52 1.74
N PRO A 510 30.30 1.35 2.35
CA PRO A 510 29.45 2.30 1.63
C PRO A 510 30.19 3.50 1.02
N GLU A 511 31.49 3.67 1.21
CA GLU A 511 32.24 4.84 0.72
C GLU A 511 32.04 5.16 -0.78
N PRO A 512 31.97 4.18 -1.71
CA PRO A 512 31.70 4.49 -3.12
C PRO A 512 30.41 5.26 -3.36
N LEU A 513 29.40 5.13 -2.47
CA LEU A 513 28.15 5.89 -2.56
C LEU A 513 28.36 7.40 -2.41
N VAL A 514 29.51 7.90 -1.96
CA VAL A 514 29.76 9.36 -1.99
C VAL A 514 29.74 9.91 -3.42
N SER A 515 30.11 9.10 -4.43
CA SER A 515 30.08 9.49 -5.84
C SER A 515 28.70 9.27 -6.46
N ARG A 516 28.13 10.31 -7.09
CA ARG A 516 26.86 10.21 -7.84
C ARG A 516 26.93 9.29 -9.06
N ARG A 517 28.13 8.90 -9.51
CA ARG A 517 28.31 7.94 -10.61
C ARG A 517 28.00 6.50 -10.19
N VAL A 518 28.19 6.19 -8.91
CA VAL A 518 27.85 4.88 -8.34
C VAL A 518 26.35 4.87 -8.09
N LEU A 519 25.60 3.94 -8.69
CA LEU A 519 24.13 3.88 -8.62
C LEU A 519 23.44 5.21 -9.01
N PRO A 520 23.53 5.65 -10.28
CA PRO A 520 23.07 6.98 -10.69
C PRO A 520 21.56 7.20 -10.53
N ARG A 521 20.77 6.12 -10.41
CA ARG A 521 19.31 6.16 -10.22
C ARG A 521 18.87 6.06 -8.75
N LEU A 522 19.81 6.08 -7.79
CA LEU A 522 19.50 5.86 -6.38
C LEU A 522 18.62 6.97 -5.79
N GLY A 523 17.34 6.67 -5.57
CA GLY A 523 16.38 7.56 -4.91
C GLY A 523 16.28 7.35 -3.40
N SER A 524 16.66 6.17 -2.88
CA SER A 524 16.64 5.91 -1.45
C SER A 524 17.73 4.93 -1.03
N CYS A 525 18.42 5.23 0.06
CA CYS A 525 19.35 4.31 0.68
C CYS A 525 19.36 4.49 2.20
N SER A 526 19.06 3.42 2.94
CA SER A 526 19.20 3.41 4.40
C SER A 526 20.50 2.70 4.79
N LEU A 527 21.38 3.45 5.47
CA LEU A 527 22.61 3.01 6.11
C LEU A 527 22.50 3.06 7.64
N GLU A 528 21.30 3.24 8.17
CA GLU A 528 21.05 3.40 9.61
C GLU A 528 21.54 2.19 10.42
N ASN A 529 21.87 2.42 11.69
CA ASN A 529 22.36 1.38 12.60
C ASN A 529 23.62 0.63 12.10
N ASN A 530 24.49 1.31 11.37
CA ASN A 530 25.84 0.84 11.04
C ASN A 530 26.92 1.54 11.88
N ARG A 531 28.19 1.17 11.70
CA ARG A 531 29.35 1.73 12.41
C ARG A 531 30.16 2.66 11.51
N ILE A 532 29.46 3.49 10.72
CA ILE A 532 30.06 4.39 9.74
C ILE A 532 30.76 5.55 10.48
N PRO A 533 32.05 5.82 10.21
CA PRO A 533 32.77 6.93 10.85
C PRO A 533 32.10 8.29 10.59
N PRO A 534 32.10 9.23 11.56
CA PRO A 534 31.41 10.52 11.44
C PRO A 534 31.77 11.32 10.17
N GLU A 535 33.05 11.34 9.79
CA GLU A 535 33.51 12.04 8.58
C GLU A 535 32.93 11.44 7.29
N LEU A 536 32.83 10.13 7.21
CA LEU A 536 32.21 9.45 6.07
C LEU A 536 30.69 9.67 6.08
N ALA A 537 30.04 9.57 7.25
CA ALA A 537 28.61 9.82 7.39
C ALA A 537 28.23 11.23 6.91
N LYS A 538 29.04 12.25 7.25
CA LYS A 538 28.84 13.64 6.79
C LYS A 538 28.90 13.76 5.27
N ARG A 539 29.82 13.05 4.61
CA ARG A 539 29.93 13.02 3.15
C ARG A 539 28.74 12.29 2.50
N LEU A 540 28.34 11.16 3.07
CA LEU A 540 27.20 10.36 2.58
C LEU A 540 25.87 11.10 2.70
N LYS A 541 25.63 11.84 3.79
CA LYS A 541 24.42 12.66 3.98
C LYS A 541 24.22 13.77 2.94
N ARG A 542 25.27 14.13 2.18
CA ARG A 542 25.16 15.09 1.07
C ARG A 542 24.60 14.46 -0.20
N ARG A 543 24.53 13.13 -0.26
CA ARG A 543 23.92 12.41 -1.37
C ARG A 543 22.40 12.36 -1.17
N PRO A 544 21.60 12.83 -2.14
CA PRO A 544 20.16 12.75 -2.06
C PRO A 544 19.66 11.31 -1.84
N GLY A 545 18.63 11.15 -1.01
CA GLY A 545 18.05 9.85 -0.69
C GLY A 545 18.85 8.98 0.29
N VAL A 546 20.08 9.36 0.68
CA VAL A 546 20.92 8.59 1.61
C VAL A 546 20.70 9.01 3.05
N VAL A 547 20.25 8.07 3.88
CA VAL A 547 20.07 8.22 5.33
C VAL A 547 21.14 7.41 6.06
N VAL A 548 21.87 8.03 6.99
CA VAL A 548 23.02 7.45 7.72
C VAL A 548 22.87 7.60 9.22
#